data_AF-A0A3B1BF13-F1
#
_entry.id   AF-A0A3B1BF13-F1
#
_cell.length_a   1.000
_cell.length_b   1.000
_cell.length_c   1.000
_cell.angle_alpha   90.00
_cell.angle_beta   90.00
_cell.angle_gamma   90.00
#
_symmetry.space_group_name_H-M   'P 1'
#
loop_
_entity.id
_entity.type
_entity.pdbx_description
1 polymer ?
#
loop_
_entity_poly.entity_id
_entity_poly.type
_entity_poly.pdbx_seq_one_letter_code
_entity_poly.pdbx_strand_id
1 'polypeptide(L)'
;MNMQQAIKAVTERRDLSADEMTSVMRTIMTGEATQAQIGGFLIGLRMKGETIDEIAAAAGVMRELATGVTVKGEHVVDIVGTGGDGSNTFNISTASSFVVAAAGGIVAKHGNRSVSSKSGSADLLEAAGVNLELDARQVAHCIDETGIGFMFAPKHHSAMKHAIGPRKEMGVRTLFNVLGPLTNPAGAPNQLLGVFADELVEPLAQVLSKLGSQHVLVVHSEDGMDEISIGAPTGAPM
;
A
#
# COMPACT_ATOMS: atom_id res chain seq x y z
N MET A 1 14.13 19.77 1.13
CA MET A 1 14.69 19.76 -0.24
C MET A 1 13.59 20.16 -1.22
N ASN A 2 13.87 20.96 -2.26
CA ASN A 2 12.85 21.28 -3.29
C ASN A 2 12.82 20.25 -4.43
N MET A 3 11.78 20.28 -5.26
CA MET A 3 11.58 19.31 -6.35
C MET A 3 12.71 19.30 -7.38
N GLN A 4 13.28 20.45 -7.75
CA GLN A 4 14.38 20.51 -8.72
C GLN A 4 15.64 19.82 -8.18
N GLN A 5 15.97 20.04 -6.91
CA GLN A 5 17.08 19.36 -6.23
C GLN A 5 16.85 17.85 -6.12
N ALA A 6 15.62 17.43 -5.83
CA ALA A 6 15.24 16.02 -5.76
C ALA A 6 15.38 15.32 -7.10
N ILE A 7 14.87 15.93 -8.17
CA ILE A 7 14.99 15.42 -9.54
C ILE A 7 16.47 15.29 -9.92
N LYS A 8 17.27 16.32 -9.67
CA LYS A 8 18.72 16.27 -9.90
C LYS A 8 19.36 15.09 -9.18
N ALA A 9 19.09 14.94 -7.88
CA ALA A 9 19.65 13.86 -7.06
C ALA A 9 19.33 12.47 -7.64
N VAL A 10 18.07 12.20 -7.97
CA VAL A 10 17.69 10.88 -8.50
C VAL A 10 18.24 10.64 -9.91
N THR A 11 18.36 11.68 -10.75
CA THR A 11 18.99 11.55 -12.09
C THR A 11 20.50 11.30 -12.02
N GLU A 12 21.16 11.75 -10.94
CA GLU A 12 22.57 11.49 -10.65
C GLU A 12 22.77 10.19 -9.84
N ARG A 13 21.70 9.38 -9.68
CA ARG A 13 21.69 8.13 -8.90
C ARG A 13 22.11 8.30 -7.44
N ARG A 14 21.83 9.46 -6.85
CA ARG A 14 22.06 9.73 -5.43
C ARG A 14 20.81 9.37 -4.62
N ASP A 15 21.00 8.57 -3.59
CA ASP A 15 19.94 8.26 -2.63
C ASP A 15 19.56 9.51 -1.82
N LEU A 16 18.26 9.66 -1.57
CA LEU A 16 17.74 10.67 -0.67
C LEU A 16 17.78 10.16 0.77
N SER A 17 18.14 11.06 1.71
CA SER A 17 17.92 10.76 3.12
C SER A 17 16.41 10.70 3.43
N ALA A 18 16.06 10.11 4.58
CA ALA A 18 14.67 10.08 5.03
C ALA A 18 14.05 11.49 5.10
N ASP A 19 14.78 12.49 5.62
CA ASP A 19 14.30 13.87 5.70
C ASP A 19 14.12 14.52 4.32
N GLU A 20 15.04 14.25 3.38
CA GLU A 20 14.91 14.72 2.00
C GLU A 20 13.67 14.12 1.34
N MET A 21 13.47 12.80 1.48
CA MET A 21 12.33 12.11 0.90
C MET A 21 11.01 12.52 1.54
N THR A 22 10.96 12.71 2.86
CA THR A 22 9.80 13.27 3.56
C THR A 22 9.45 14.66 3.04
N SER A 23 10.45 15.53 2.85
CA SER A 23 10.23 16.87 2.29
C SER A 23 9.64 16.80 0.87
N VAL A 24 10.18 15.93 0.01
CA VAL A 24 9.68 15.74 -1.37
C VAL A 24 8.25 15.22 -1.36
N MET A 25 7.98 14.19 -0.57
CA MET A 25 6.65 13.58 -0.50
C MET A 25 5.60 14.54 0.06
N ARG A 26 5.96 15.39 1.04
CA ARG A 26 5.05 16.46 1.50
C ARG A 26 4.70 17.41 0.36
N THR A 27 5.68 17.93 -0.37
CA THR A 27 5.45 18.84 -1.52
C THR A 27 4.56 18.20 -2.59
N ILE A 28 4.72 16.89 -2.86
CA ILE A 28 3.84 16.16 -3.78
C ILE A 28 2.42 16.06 -3.21
N MET A 29 2.29 15.67 -1.94
CA MET A 29 1.01 15.39 -1.28
C MET A 29 0.22 16.66 -0.90
N THR A 30 0.85 17.82 -0.79
CA THR A 30 0.19 19.13 -0.58
C THR A 30 -0.16 19.83 -1.90
N GLY A 31 0.21 19.25 -3.05
CA GLY A 31 -0.09 19.80 -4.37
C GLY A 31 0.81 20.96 -4.80
N GLU A 32 1.96 21.13 -4.16
CA GLU A 32 2.95 22.17 -4.48
C GLU A 32 3.86 21.78 -5.66
N ALA A 33 3.96 20.48 -5.97
CA ALA A 33 4.70 19.99 -7.14
C ALA A 33 3.86 20.04 -8.42
N THR A 34 4.48 20.44 -9.53
CA THR A 34 3.86 20.37 -10.86
C THR A 34 3.81 18.93 -11.37
N GLN A 35 2.91 18.64 -12.31
CA GLN A 35 2.81 17.30 -12.92
C GLN A 35 4.14 16.83 -13.54
N ALA A 36 4.86 17.74 -14.21
CA ALA A 36 6.17 17.45 -14.78
C ALA A 36 7.22 17.13 -13.71
N GLN A 37 7.20 17.82 -12.56
CA GLN A 37 8.10 17.54 -11.45
C GLN A 37 7.82 16.18 -10.81
N ILE A 38 6.54 15.85 -10.61
CA ILE A 38 6.12 14.55 -10.07
C ILE A 38 6.58 13.43 -11.02
N GLY A 39 6.30 13.56 -12.32
CA GLY A 39 6.70 12.56 -13.31
C GLY A 39 8.23 12.39 -13.39
N GLY A 40 8.96 13.50 -13.51
CA GLY A 40 10.43 13.47 -13.57
C GLY A 40 11.06 12.85 -12.32
N PHE A 41 10.55 13.17 -11.14
CA PHE A 41 11.03 12.59 -9.88
C PHE A 41 10.76 11.09 -9.82
N LEU A 42 9.54 10.65 -10.12
CA LEU A 42 9.15 9.24 -10.02
C LEU A 42 9.90 8.33 -11.01
N ILE A 43 10.12 8.80 -12.25
CA ILE A 43 10.92 8.05 -13.22
C ILE A 43 12.39 8.03 -12.82
N GLY A 44 12.96 9.15 -12.38
CA GLY A 44 14.34 9.20 -11.91
C GLY A 44 14.56 8.26 -10.71
N LEU A 45 13.63 8.27 -9.75
CA LEU A 45 13.65 7.38 -8.59
C LEU A 45 13.58 5.91 -9.01
N ARG A 46 12.67 5.56 -9.91
CA ARG A 46 12.53 4.20 -10.44
C ARG A 46 13.79 3.71 -11.17
N MET A 47 14.44 4.58 -11.93
CA MET A 47 15.69 4.27 -12.65
C MET A 47 16.90 4.16 -11.72
N LYS A 48 16.92 4.93 -10.63
CA LYS A 48 17.91 4.82 -9.56
C LYS A 48 17.76 3.50 -8.80
N GLY A 49 16.52 3.11 -8.53
CA GLY A 49 16.14 2.09 -7.56
C GLY A 49 15.80 2.75 -6.23
N GLU A 50 14.60 2.48 -5.72
CA GLU A 50 14.13 2.96 -4.43
C GLU A 50 14.90 2.29 -3.27
N THR A 51 15.38 3.06 -2.30
CA THR A 51 15.94 2.50 -1.07
C THR A 51 14.85 2.24 -0.03
N ILE A 52 15.14 1.36 0.94
CA ILE A 52 14.26 1.09 2.08
C ILE A 52 13.91 2.38 2.85
N ASP A 53 14.89 3.28 3.05
CA ASP A 53 14.67 4.54 3.77
C ASP A 53 13.78 5.50 2.96
N GLU A 54 13.92 5.54 1.64
CA GLU A 54 13.06 6.35 0.77
C GLU A 54 11.61 5.83 0.78
N ILE A 55 11.41 4.51 0.68
CA ILE A 55 10.07 3.89 0.72
C ILE A 55 9.43 4.13 2.10
N ALA A 56 10.18 3.90 3.19
CA ALA A 56 9.68 4.11 4.54
C ALA A 56 9.29 5.59 4.79
N ALA A 57 10.14 6.54 4.40
CA ALA A 57 9.84 7.96 4.53
C ALA A 57 8.59 8.37 3.73
N ALA A 58 8.43 7.83 2.52
CA ALA A 58 7.27 8.09 1.67
C ALA A 58 5.97 7.51 2.25
N ALA A 59 6.01 6.25 2.71
CA ALA A 59 4.88 5.61 3.38
C ALA A 59 4.52 6.35 4.67
N GLY A 60 5.52 6.81 5.44
CA GLY A 60 5.32 7.62 6.64
C GLY A 60 4.52 8.90 6.38
N VAL A 61 4.89 9.66 5.35
CA VAL A 61 4.12 10.86 4.94
C VAL A 61 2.70 10.51 4.52
N MET A 62 2.50 9.40 3.79
CA MET A 62 1.16 8.97 3.41
C MET A 62 0.30 8.54 4.60
N ARG A 63 0.89 7.90 5.62
CA ARG A 63 0.21 7.54 6.88
C ARG A 63 -0.17 8.80 7.67
N GLU A 64 0.73 9.78 7.76
CA GLU A 64 0.48 11.04 8.48
C GLU A 64 -0.69 11.83 7.87
N LEU A 65 -0.78 11.86 6.54
CA LEU A 65 -1.82 12.61 5.82
C LEU A 65 -3.11 11.81 5.62
N ALA A 66 -3.16 10.55 6.06
CA ALA A 66 -4.33 9.71 5.92
C ALA A 66 -5.41 10.10 6.95
N THR A 67 -6.68 9.99 6.55
CA THR A 67 -7.79 9.99 7.50
C THR A 67 -7.78 8.65 8.25
N GLY A 68 -7.19 8.61 9.44
CA GLY A 68 -7.00 7.38 10.20
C GLY A 68 -8.29 6.74 10.74
N VAL A 69 -8.25 5.43 10.99
CA VAL A 69 -9.31 4.66 11.65
C VAL A 69 -8.80 4.15 12.99
N THR A 70 -9.44 4.53 14.09
CA THR A 70 -9.05 4.02 15.41
C THR A 70 -9.70 2.65 15.64
N VAL A 71 -8.89 1.60 15.74
CA VAL A 71 -9.34 0.22 15.96
C VAL A 71 -8.94 -0.22 17.36
N LYS A 72 -9.84 -0.89 18.07
CA LYS A 72 -9.57 -1.50 19.37
C LYS A 72 -9.12 -2.95 19.19
N GLY A 73 -8.38 -3.45 20.17
CA GLY A 73 -8.00 -4.85 20.26
C GLY A 73 -6.53 -5.08 19.97
N GLU A 74 -6.03 -6.19 20.50
CA GLU A 74 -4.69 -6.67 20.26
C GLU A 74 -4.68 -7.45 18.93
N HIS A 75 -3.54 -7.45 18.25
CA HIS A 75 -3.35 -8.26 17.03
C HIS A 75 -4.21 -7.90 15.80
N VAL A 76 -4.59 -6.63 15.62
CA VAL A 76 -5.24 -6.16 14.39
C VAL A 76 -4.39 -6.52 13.16
N VAL A 77 -5.02 -7.12 12.15
CA VAL A 77 -4.35 -7.61 10.94
C VAL A 77 -4.88 -6.97 9.66
N ASP A 78 -3.98 -6.68 8.74
CA ASP A 78 -4.30 -6.40 7.34
C ASP A 78 -3.87 -7.56 6.44
N ILE A 79 -4.68 -7.87 5.43
CA ILE A 79 -4.38 -8.90 4.43
C ILE A 79 -4.52 -8.24 3.08
N VAL A 80 -3.39 -7.97 2.43
CA VAL A 80 -3.33 -7.08 1.27
C VAL A 80 -2.20 -7.50 0.34
N GLY A 81 -2.36 -7.22 -0.95
CA GLY A 81 -1.33 -7.43 -1.96
C GLY A 81 -0.98 -6.14 -2.67
N THR A 82 0.21 -6.08 -3.26
CA THR A 82 0.59 -5.01 -4.19
C THR A 82 -0.27 -4.99 -5.46
N GLY A 83 -0.87 -6.13 -5.82
CA GLY A 83 -1.51 -6.37 -7.10
C GLY A 83 -0.53 -6.36 -8.27
N GLY A 84 -1.05 -6.61 -9.48
CA GLY A 84 -0.24 -6.52 -10.71
C GLY A 84 0.66 -7.74 -10.97
N ASP A 85 0.34 -8.87 -10.34
CA ASP A 85 0.92 -10.20 -10.58
C ASP A 85 0.50 -10.79 -11.95
N GLY A 86 -0.62 -10.35 -12.51
CA GLY A 86 -1.14 -10.80 -13.80
C GLY A 86 -1.83 -12.17 -13.76
N SER A 87 -1.98 -12.77 -12.57
CA SER A 87 -2.53 -14.12 -12.39
C SER A 87 -4.05 -14.21 -12.64
N ASN A 88 -4.74 -13.07 -12.59
CA ASN A 88 -6.21 -12.97 -12.75
C ASN A 88 -6.99 -13.92 -11.83
N THR A 89 -6.46 -14.19 -10.65
CA THR A 89 -7.11 -14.96 -9.60
C THR A 89 -8.34 -14.22 -9.04
N PHE A 90 -9.19 -14.93 -8.31
CA PHE A 90 -10.23 -14.29 -7.52
C PHE A 90 -9.59 -13.52 -6.34
N ASN A 91 -10.35 -12.68 -5.63
CA ASN A 91 -9.77 -11.83 -4.57
C ASN A 91 -9.49 -12.63 -3.28
N ILE A 92 -8.42 -13.42 -3.30
CA ILE A 92 -7.96 -14.31 -2.22
C ILE A 92 -7.79 -13.56 -0.91
N SER A 93 -7.06 -12.44 -0.90
CA SER A 93 -6.92 -11.59 0.30
C SER A 93 -8.24 -11.07 0.87
N THR A 94 -9.27 -10.87 0.04
CA THR A 94 -10.60 -10.42 0.49
C THR A 94 -11.38 -11.57 1.11
N ALA A 95 -11.40 -12.73 0.45
CA ALA A 95 -12.01 -13.94 1.01
C ALA A 95 -11.37 -14.33 2.35
N SER A 96 -10.03 -14.30 2.42
CA SER A 96 -9.25 -14.63 3.63
C SER A 96 -9.59 -13.69 4.79
N SER A 97 -9.86 -12.42 4.51
CA SER A 97 -10.26 -11.44 5.54
C SER A 97 -11.57 -11.84 6.24
N PHE A 98 -12.56 -12.35 5.50
CA PHE A 98 -13.79 -12.86 6.10
C PHE A 98 -13.56 -14.12 6.93
N VAL A 99 -12.67 -15.03 6.48
CA VAL A 99 -12.34 -16.24 7.24
C VAL A 99 -11.66 -15.89 8.56
N VAL A 100 -10.71 -14.94 8.56
CA VAL A 100 -10.04 -14.48 9.79
C VAL A 100 -11.03 -13.84 10.77
N ALA A 101 -11.92 -12.97 10.28
CA ALA A 101 -12.95 -12.36 11.12
C ALA A 101 -13.91 -13.41 11.71
N ALA A 102 -14.35 -14.38 10.90
CA ALA A 102 -15.20 -15.48 11.35
C ALA A 102 -14.50 -16.40 12.38
N ALA A 103 -13.17 -16.49 12.34
CA ALA A 103 -12.36 -17.20 13.32
C ALA A 103 -12.10 -16.39 14.61
N GLY A 104 -12.61 -15.16 14.71
CA GLY A 104 -12.48 -14.28 15.88
C GLY A 104 -11.30 -13.30 15.81
N GLY A 105 -10.62 -13.20 14.65
CA GLY A 105 -9.59 -12.18 14.43
C GLY A 105 -10.17 -10.79 14.15
N ILE A 106 -9.33 -9.76 14.29
CA ILE A 106 -9.70 -8.36 14.04
C ILE A 106 -9.03 -7.90 12.74
N VAL A 107 -9.84 -7.69 11.70
CA VAL A 107 -9.35 -7.38 10.36
C VAL A 107 -9.63 -5.92 10.00
N ALA A 108 -8.55 -5.17 9.81
CA ALA A 108 -8.59 -3.82 9.26
C ALA A 108 -8.03 -3.88 7.84
N LYS A 109 -8.88 -4.25 6.87
CA LYS A 109 -8.45 -4.47 5.48
C LYS A 109 -8.31 -3.15 4.73
N HIS A 110 -7.12 -2.84 4.24
CA HIS A 110 -6.93 -1.75 3.28
C HIS A 110 -7.10 -2.27 1.85
N GLY A 111 -7.78 -1.51 0.99
CA GLY A 111 -7.98 -1.95 -0.39
C GLY A 111 -8.42 -0.86 -1.34
N ASN A 112 -8.36 -1.20 -2.64
CA ASN A 112 -8.70 -0.30 -3.72
C ASN A 112 -9.44 -1.05 -4.84
N ARG A 113 -9.93 -0.29 -5.82
CA ARG A 113 -10.43 -0.81 -7.10
C ARG A 113 -9.27 -1.34 -7.93
N SER A 114 -9.59 -2.26 -8.84
CA SER A 114 -8.60 -2.77 -9.79
C SER A 114 -8.06 -1.65 -10.70
N VAL A 115 -6.76 -1.73 -11.01
CA VAL A 115 -6.12 -0.94 -12.07
C VAL A 115 -5.77 -1.82 -13.29
N SER A 116 -5.60 -3.14 -13.10
CA SER A 116 -5.10 -4.06 -14.14
C SER A 116 -5.79 -5.43 -14.19
N SER A 117 -6.42 -5.90 -13.11
CA SER A 117 -7.19 -7.15 -13.08
C SER A 117 -8.66 -6.92 -13.45
N LYS A 118 -9.43 -8.01 -13.63
CA LYS A 118 -10.88 -7.93 -13.88
C LYS A 118 -11.68 -7.35 -12.71
N SER A 119 -11.22 -7.53 -11.46
CA SER A 119 -11.86 -6.99 -10.26
C SER A 119 -10.87 -6.85 -9.10
N GLY A 120 -10.93 -5.72 -8.41
CA GLY A 120 -10.21 -5.48 -7.17
C GLY A 120 -11.08 -5.74 -5.95
N SER A 121 -10.47 -5.72 -4.76
CA SER A 121 -11.17 -5.94 -3.48
C SER A 121 -12.40 -5.04 -3.30
N ALA A 122 -12.29 -3.76 -3.67
CA ALA A 122 -13.41 -2.82 -3.58
C ALA A 122 -14.55 -3.20 -4.55
N ASP A 123 -14.21 -3.63 -5.77
CA ASP A 123 -15.20 -4.00 -6.80
C ASP A 123 -15.99 -5.26 -6.37
N LEU A 124 -15.32 -6.23 -5.76
CA LEU A 124 -15.98 -7.41 -5.18
C LEU A 124 -16.91 -7.04 -4.02
N LEU A 125 -16.43 -6.22 -3.07
CA LEU A 125 -17.21 -5.83 -1.90
C LEU A 125 -18.44 -4.99 -2.29
N GLU A 126 -18.30 -4.07 -3.23
CA GLU A 126 -19.41 -3.30 -3.79
C GLU A 126 -20.45 -4.22 -4.46
N ALA A 127 -20.01 -5.19 -5.27
CA ALA A 127 -20.89 -6.19 -5.87
C ALA A 127 -21.59 -7.08 -4.83
N ALA A 128 -20.96 -7.33 -3.68
CA ALA A 128 -21.54 -8.03 -2.55
C ALA A 128 -22.49 -7.17 -1.69
N GLY A 129 -22.68 -5.89 -2.04
CA GLY A 129 -23.59 -4.97 -1.34
C GLY A 129 -22.96 -4.23 -0.15
N VAL A 130 -21.63 -4.29 0.01
CA VAL A 130 -20.92 -3.51 1.03
C VAL A 130 -20.91 -2.05 0.62
N ASN A 131 -21.27 -1.18 1.57
CA ASN A 131 -21.16 0.26 1.36
C ASN A 131 -19.69 0.70 1.47
N LEU A 132 -19.08 1.11 0.35
CA LEU A 132 -17.70 1.63 0.34
C LEU A 132 -17.59 3.09 0.81
N GLU A 133 -18.74 3.76 1.00
CA GLU A 133 -18.77 5.19 1.31
C GLU A 133 -18.67 5.51 2.80
N LEU A 134 -18.47 4.49 3.65
CA LEU A 134 -18.33 4.64 5.09
C LEU A 134 -17.20 5.60 5.46
N ASP A 135 -17.43 6.41 6.49
CA ASP A 135 -16.40 7.22 7.11
C ASP A 135 -15.55 6.41 8.11
N ALA A 136 -14.47 7.01 8.60
CA ALA A 136 -13.54 6.34 9.51
C ALA A 136 -14.20 5.85 10.83
N ARG A 137 -15.21 6.55 11.35
CA ARG A 137 -15.91 6.15 12.57
C ARG A 137 -16.82 4.96 12.31
N GLN A 138 -17.49 4.96 11.16
CA GLN A 138 -18.34 3.86 10.73
C GLN A 138 -17.52 2.59 10.45
N VAL A 139 -16.34 2.73 9.82
CA VAL A 139 -15.42 1.59 9.64
C VAL A 139 -14.97 1.03 10.99
N ALA A 140 -14.59 1.88 11.95
CA ALA A 140 -14.23 1.44 13.29
C ALA A 140 -15.40 0.69 13.98
N HIS A 141 -16.62 1.19 13.83
CA HIS A 141 -17.82 0.53 14.35
C HIS A 141 -18.06 -0.84 13.71
N CYS A 142 -17.86 -0.99 12.38
CA CYS A 142 -17.95 -2.29 11.73
C CYS A 142 -16.93 -3.29 12.29
N ILE A 143 -15.70 -2.84 12.56
CA ILE A 143 -14.68 -3.70 13.16
C ILE A 143 -15.08 -4.12 14.58
N ASP A 144 -15.55 -3.18 15.40
CA ASP A 144 -16.00 -3.45 16.77
C ASP A 144 -17.17 -4.47 16.80
N GLU A 145 -18.11 -4.40 15.85
CA GLU A 145 -19.31 -5.26 15.83
C GLU A 145 -19.11 -6.61 15.12
N THR A 146 -18.28 -6.64 14.07
CA THR A 146 -18.20 -7.80 13.15
C THR A 146 -16.80 -8.40 13.03
N GLY A 147 -15.79 -7.78 13.65
CA GLY A 147 -14.40 -8.19 13.53
C GLY A 147 -13.74 -7.80 12.20
N ILE A 148 -14.45 -7.12 11.28
CA ILE A 148 -13.91 -6.70 9.99
C ILE A 148 -14.36 -5.30 9.58
N GLY A 149 -13.42 -4.54 9.01
CA GLY A 149 -13.67 -3.26 8.36
C GLY A 149 -12.85 -3.12 7.10
N PHE A 150 -13.42 -2.45 6.11
CA PHE A 150 -12.76 -2.14 4.85
C PHE A 150 -12.47 -0.66 4.74
N MET A 151 -11.19 -0.32 4.58
CA MET A 151 -10.74 1.05 4.34
C MET A 151 -10.51 1.23 2.85
N PHE A 152 -11.41 1.95 2.20
CA PHE A 152 -11.31 2.21 0.77
C PHE A 152 -10.28 3.32 0.50
N ALA A 153 -9.18 3.00 -0.17
CA ALA A 153 -8.01 3.89 -0.29
C ALA A 153 -8.34 5.34 -0.72
N PRO A 154 -9.22 5.60 -1.71
CA PRO A 154 -9.57 6.97 -2.09
C PRO A 154 -10.25 7.80 -1.00
N LYS A 155 -10.93 7.17 -0.02
CA LYS A 155 -11.57 7.85 1.13
C LYS A 155 -10.57 8.25 2.20
N HIS A 156 -9.51 7.45 2.37
CA HIS A 156 -8.53 7.66 3.44
C HIS A 156 -7.30 8.44 2.99
N HIS A 157 -6.93 8.37 1.70
CA HIS A 157 -5.73 9.02 1.17
C HIS A 157 -6.07 10.15 0.20
N SER A 158 -6.82 11.16 0.65
CA SER A 158 -7.26 12.27 -0.22
C SER A 158 -6.10 13.06 -0.86
N ALA A 159 -4.93 13.10 -0.21
CA ALA A 159 -3.72 13.72 -0.74
C ALA A 159 -3.23 13.07 -2.05
N MET A 160 -3.56 11.79 -2.29
CA MET A 160 -3.17 11.06 -3.50
C MET A 160 -3.70 11.70 -4.78
N LYS A 161 -4.75 12.52 -4.73
CA LYS A 161 -5.31 13.23 -5.89
C LYS A 161 -4.25 14.00 -6.69
N HIS A 162 -3.22 14.51 -6.02
CA HIS A 162 -2.14 15.27 -6.64
C HIS A 162 -1.19 14.39 -7.48
N ALA A 163 -1.09 13.10 -7.16
CA ALA A 163 -0.24 12.15 -7.89
C ALA A 163 -1.01 11.30 -8.92
N ILE A 164 -2.35 11.30 -8.91
CA ILE A 164 -3.17 10.48 -9.83
C ILE A 164 -2.93 10.85 -11.30
N GLY A 165 -3.00 12.14 -11.64
CA GLY A 165 -2.82 12.63 -13.02
C GLY A 165 -1.48 12.20 -13.62
N PRO A 166 -0.35 12.56 -13.00
CA PRO A 166 0.98 12.20 -13.50
C PRO A 166 1.17 10.70 -13.63
N ARG A 167 0.70 9.91 -12.65
CA ARG A 167 0.82 8.44 -12.69
C ARG A 167 0.03 7.84 -13.86
N LYS A 168 -1.18 8.34 -14.10
CA LYS A 168 -2.02 7.88 -15.21
C LYS A 168 -1.39 8.22 -16.56
N GLU A 169 -0.83 9.42 -16.71
CA GLU A 169 -0.16 9.85 -17.93
C GLU A 169 1.12 9.05 -18.21
N MET A 170 1.91 8.75 -17.19
CA MET A 170 3.13 7.94 -17.34
C MET A 170 2.86 6.47 -17.68
N GLY A 171 1.80 5.88 -17.12
CA GLY A 171 1.39 4.50 -17.45
C GLY A 171 2.40 3.41 -17.07
N VAL A 172 3.37 3.71 -16.20
CA VAL A 172 4.40 2.75 -15.74
C VAL A 172 4.41 2.61 -14.22
N ARG A 173 5.00 1.51 -13.74
CA ARG A 173 5.17 1.27 -12.30
C ARG A 173 6.17 2.27 -11.70
N THR A 174 5.85 2.76 -10.51
CA THR A 174 6.67 3.70 -9.73
C THR A 174 6.63 3.30 -8.26
N LEU A 175 7.35 4.02 -7.40
CA LEU A 175 7.24 3.93 -5.93
C LEU A 175 5.80 3.76 -5.42
N PHE A 176 4.82 4.47 -5.99
CA PHE A 176 3.42 4.39 -5.56
C PHE A 176 2.76 3.02 -5.74
N ASN A 177 3.34 2.12 -6.53
CA ASN A 177 2.84 0.76 -6.69
C ASN A 177 3.15 -0.13 -5.48
N VAL A 178 4.14 0.23 -4.66
CA VAL A 178 4.46 -0.49 -3.42
C VAL A 178 3.96 0.22 -2.16
N LEU A 179 3.58 1.49 -2.25
CA LEU A 179 3.13 2.27 -1.07
C LEU A 179 1.76 1.87 -0.55
N GLY A 180 0.83 1.43 -1.40
CA GLY A 180 -0.56 1.17 -0.98
C GLY A 180 -0.69 0.20 0.21
N PRO A 181 -0.05 -0.98 0.16
CA PRO A 181 -0.08 -1.91 1.28
C PRO A 181 0.66 -1.41 2.53
N LEU A 182 1.57 -0.43 2.39
CA LEU A 182 2.34 0.11 3.50
C LEU A 182 1.59 1.21 4.27
N THR A 183 0.42 1.64 3.82
CA THR A 183 -0.25 2.85 4.34
C THR A 183 -1.62 2.59 4.93
N ASN A 184 -1.84 1.41 5.52
CA ASN A 184 -3.10 1.07 6.16
C ASN A 184 -3.58 2.18 7.13
N PRO A 185 -4.77 2.78 6.93
CA PRO A 185 -5.26 3.90 7.76
C PRO A 185 -5.54 3.55 9.23
N ALA A 186 -5.70 2.27 9.55
CA ALA A 186 -5.82 1.80 10.93
C ALA A 186 -4.47 1.57 11.63
N GLY A 187 -3.34 1.70 10.89
CA GLY A 187 -2.02 1.43 11.43
C GLY A 187 -1.87 -0.01 11.94
N ALA A 188 -2.50 -0.98 11.25
CA ALA A 188 -2.50 -2.38 11.65
C ALA A 188 -1.05 -2.88 11.90
N PRO A 189 -0.72 -3.33 13.12
CA PRO A 189 0.64 -3.75 13.46
C PRO A 189 0.99 -5.12 12.88
N ASN A 190 0.00 -5.89 12.42
CA ASN A 190 0.21 -7.21 11.82
C ASN A 190 -0.28 -7.21 10.37
N GLN A 191 0.44 -7.91 9.50
CA GLN A 191 0.13 -7.87 8.08
C GLN A 191 0.55 -9.14 7.35
N LEU A 192 -0.34 -9.68 6.51
CA LEU A 192 0.04 -10.57 5.41
C LEU A 192 0.10 -9.72 4.14
N LEU A 193 1.30 -9.54 3.60
CA LEU A 193 1.58 -8.71 2.43
C LEU A 193 2.02 -9.57 1.25
N GLY A 194 1.17 -9.65 0.23
CA GLY A 194 1.53 -10.17 -1.07
C GLY A 194 2.33 -9.19 -1.92
N VAL A 195 3.40 -9.65 -2.56
CA VAL A 195 4.19 -8.83 -3.51
C VAL A 195 4.29 -9.50 -4.89
N PHE A 196 4.22 -8.68 -5.95
CA PHE A 196 4.24 -9.19 -7.34
C PHE A 196 5.63 -9.68 -7.81
N ALA A 197 6.69 -9.45 -7.03
CA ALA A 197 8.05 -9.84 -7.40
C ALA A 197 8.85 -10.26 -6.16
N ASP A 198 9.59 -11.36 -6.28
CA ASP A 198 10.43 -11.95 -5.23
C ASP A 198 11.43 -10.94 -4.63
N GLU A 199 12.03 -10.09 -5.47
CA GLU A 199 12.98 -9.06 -5.05
C GLU A 199 12.39 -7.99 -4.10
N LEU A 200 11.05 -7.91 -3.98
CA LEU A 200 10.37 -6.99 -3.06
C LEU A 200 10.09 -7.58 -1.69
N VAL A 201 10.23 -8.91 -1.52
CA VAL A 201 9.86 -9.60 -0.28
C VAL A 201 10.64 -9.06 0.91
N GLU A 202 11.97 -9.13 0.84
CA GLU A 202 12.87 -8.66 1.91
C GLU A 202 12.81 -7.13 2.09
N PRO A 203 12.92 -6.29 1.05
CA PRO A 203 12.86 -4.84 1.22
C PRO A 203 11.56 -4.36 1.87
N LEU A 204 10.41 -4.89 1.48
CA LEU A 204 9.13 -4.46 2.06
C LEU A 204 8.94 -4.95 3.49
N ALA A 205 9.49 -6.11 3.87
CA ALA A 205 9.54 -6.55 5.26
C ALA A 205 10.36 -5.58 6.12
N GLN A 206 11.54 -5.15 5.64
CA GLN A 206 12.38 -4.17 6.34
C GLN A 206 11.73 -2.78 6.44
N VAL A 207 11.03 -2.34 5.40
CA VAL A 207 10.24 -1.11 5.43
C VAL A 207 9.15 -1.18 6.48
N LEU A 208 8.37 -2.28 6.53
CA LEU A 208 7.33 -2.47 7.54
C LEU A 208 7.90 -2.48 8.97
N SER A 209 9.04 -3.12 9.18
CA SER A 209 9.76 -3.09 10.46
C SER A 209 10.12 -1.66 10.88
N LYS A 210 10.70 -0.85 9.97
CA LYS A 210 11.01 0.57 10.22
C LYS A 210 9.76 1.41 10.49
N LEU A 211 8.63 1.06 9.88
CA LEU A 211 7.34 1.72 10.07
C LEU A 211 6.59 1.27 11.34
N GLY A 212 7.21 0.42 12.17
CA GLY A 212 6.68 0.02 13.47
C GLY A 212 5.74 -1.19 13.45
N SER A 213 5.70 -1.96 12.36
CA SER A 213 4.96 -3.22 12.34
C SER A 213 5.59 -4.26 13.28
N GLN A 214 4.75 -5.15 13.83
CA GLN A 214 5.13 -6.15 14.83
C GLN A 214 5.29 -7.55 14.21
N HIS A 215 4.22 -8.10 13.65
CA HIS A 215 4.25 -9.41 12.99
C HIS A 215 3.80 -9.29 11.54
N VAL A 216 4.74 -9.39 10.61
CA VAL A 216 4.47 -9.29 9.19
C VAL A 216 4.98 -10.52 8.46
N LEU A 217 4.19 -11.00 7.51
CA LEU A 217 4.60 -12.02 6.57
C LEU A 217 4.49 -11.41 5.17
N VAL A 218 5.62 -11.16 4.53
CA VAL A 218 5.66 -10.72 3.13
C VAL A 218 5.83 -11.95 2.26
N VAL A 219 5.04 -12.12 1.21
CA VAL A 219 5.02 -13.34 0.42
C VAL A 219 5.06 -13.09 -1.08
N HIS A 220 5.74 -13.97 -1.79
CA HIS A 220 5.70 -14.10 -3.24
C HIS A 220 5.72 -15.58 -3.60
N SER A 221 4.83 -16.01 -4.50
CA SER A 221 4.83 -17.39 -4.98
C SER A 221 5.65 -17.54 -6.26
N GLU A 222 6.32 -18.67 -6.44
CA GLU A 222 7.18 -18.95 -7.60
C GLU A 222 6.41 -18.97 -8.93
N ASP A 223 5.08 -19.16 -8.89
CA ASP A 223 4.18 -19.01 -10.04
C ASP A 223 3.80 -17.55 -10.34
N GLY A 224 4.41 -16.60 -9.64
CA GLY A 224 4.31 -15.16 -9.84
C GLY A 224 3.22 -14.48 -9.03
N MET A 225 2.45 -15.21 -8.22
CA MET A 225 1.33 -14.64 -7.46
C MET A 225 1.80 -13.76 -6.30
N ASP A 226 1.08 -12.65 -6.09
CA ASP A 226 1.18 -11.85 -4.86
C ASP A 226 0.27 -12.39 -3.75
N GLU A 227 0.19 -13.72 -3.64
CA GLU A 227 -0.63 -14.46 -2.68
C GLU A 227 0.10 -15.79 -2.38
N ILE A 228 -0.31 -16.50 -1.33
CA ILE A 228 0.20 -17.85 -1.03
C ILE A 228 -0.42 -18.84 -2.03
N SER A 229 0.41 -19.48 -2.86
CA SER A 229 -0.04 -20.44 -3.87
C SER A 229 -0.21 -21.84 -3.29
N ILE A 230 -1.19 -22.57 -3.84
CA ILE A 230 -1.35 -24.02 -3.62
C ILE A 230 -0.70 -24.84 -4.73
N GLY A 231 -0.25 -24.18 -5.81
CA GLY A 231 0.33 -24.81 -7.00
C GLY A 231 1.85 -24.68 -7.11
N ALA A 232 2.45 -23.79 -6.32
CA ALA A 232 3.89 -23.54 -6.30
C ALA A 232 4.38 -23.20 -4.88
N PRO A 233 5.68 -23.37 -4.59
CA PRO A 233 6.27 -22.86 -3.37
C PRO A 233 6.06 -21.34 -3.21
N THR A 234 5.94 -20.90 -1.96
CA THR A 234 5.86 -19.48 -1.60
C THR A 234 7.06 -19.09 -0.78
N GLY A 235 7.80 -18.10 -1.25
CA GLY A 235 8.90 -17.46 -0.52
C GLY A 235 8.36 -16.47 0.51
N ALA A 236 9.01 -16.42 1.67
CA ALA A 236 8.80 -15.44 2.71
C ALA A 236 10.15 -15.11 3.38
N PRO A 237 10.33 -13.90 3.94
CA PRO A 237 11.54 -13.56 4.67
C PRO A 237 11.64 -14.45 5.92
N MET A 238 12.85 -14.90 6.24
CA MET A 238 13.14 -15.67 7.47
C MET A 238 13.26 -14.76 8.69
#